data_AF-A0A4U8UHB9-F1
#
_entry.id   AF-A0A4U8UHB9-F1
#
_cell.length_a   1.000
_cell.length_b   1.000
_cell.length_c   1.000
_cell.angle_alpha   90.00
_cell.angle_beta   90.00
_cell.angle_gamma   90.00
#
_symmetry.space_group_name_H-M   'P 1'
#
loop_
_entity.id
_entity.type
_entity.pdbx_description
1 polymer ?
#
loop_
_entity_poly.entity_id
_entity_poly.type
_entity_poly.pdbx_seq_one_letter_code
_entity_poly.pdbx_strand_id
1 'polypeptide(L)' 'MGCAPKPIVKIQTKEVLIPIRCNLELPKKPKEDGSFESHKELSIYYKEVEQIAKDCTRD' A
#
# COMPACT_ATOMS: atom_id res chain seq x y z
N MET A 1 -29.54 43.96 24.79
CA MET A 1 -29.03 42.59 25.06
C MET A 1 -28.41 42.08 23.77
N GLY A 2 -27.11 41.83 23.79
CA GLY A 2 -26.31 41.52 22.60
C GLY A 2 -26.42 40.06 22.16
N CYS A 3 -26.35 39.83 20.85
CA CYS A 3 -26.10 38.50 20.30
C CYS A 3 -24.62 38.15 20.47
N ALA A 4 -24.33 37.11 21.25
CA ALA A 4 -23.00 36.51 21.27
C ALA A 4 -22.77 35.77 19.94
N PRO A 5 -21.66 36.01 19.22
CA PRO A 5 -21.34 35.22 18.03
C PRO A 5 -21.09 33.78 18.45
N LYS A 6 -21.91 32.86 17.93
CA LYS A 6 -21.71 31.42 18.12
C LYS A 6 -20.33 31.07 17.55
N PRO A 7 -19.45 30.37 18.30
CA PRO A 7 -18.16 30.00 17.77
C PRO A 7 -18.39 29.15 16.53
N ILE A 8 -17.91 29.65 15.39
CA ILE A 8 -17.90 28.93 14.12
C ILE A 8 -16.85 27.84 14.32
N VAL A 9 -17.27 26.70 14.86
CA VAL A 9 -16.42 25.51 14.97
C VAL A 9 -16.10 25.12 13.53
N LYS A 10 -14.92 25.51 13.05
CA LYS A 10 -14.39 25.02 11.78
C LYS A 10 -14.15 23.54 11.98
N ILE A 11 -15.13 22.73 11.61
CA ILE A 11 -15.03 21.28 11.60
C ILE A 11 -13.92 20.99 10.59
N GLN A 12 -12.72 20.78 11.10
CA GLN A 12 -11.56 20.46 10.29
C GLN A 12 -11.69 18.98 9.98
N THR A 13 -12.43 18.69 8.91
CA THR A 13 -12.63 17.34 8.41
C THR A 13 -11.25 16.80 8.07
N LYS A 14 -10.72 15.92 8.93
CA LYS A 14 -9.48 15.20 8.64
C LYS A 14 -9.84 14.12 7.63
N GLU A 15 -9.30 14.20 6.44
CA GLU A 15 -9.38 13.12 5.46
C GLU A 15 -8.63 11.91 6.04
N VAL A 16 -9.39 10.93 6.52
CA VAL A 16 -8.83 9.67 7.01
C VAL A 16 -8.66 8.77 5.80
N LEU A 17 -7.46 8.76 5.23
CA LEU A 17 -7.07 7.79 4.21
C LEU A 17 -6.95 6.42 4.89
N ILE A 18 -8.00 5.60 4.76
CA ILE A 18 -7.96 4.21 5.23
C ILE A 18 -7.20 3.42 4.15
N PRO A 19 -6.04 2.82 4.46
CA PRO A 19 -5.34 2.00 3.50
C PRO A 19 -6.23 0.81 3.15
N ILE A 20 -6.68 0.76 1.90
CA ILE A 20 -7.43 -0.37 1.38
C ILE A 20 -6.46 -1.55 1.43
N ARG A 21 -6.78 -2.56 2.25
CA ARG A 21 -5.96 -3.77 2.29
C ARG A 21 -6.18 -4.49 0.96
N CYS A 22 -5.21 -4.43 0.06
CA CYS A 22 -5.23 -5.31 -1.08
C CYS A 22 -5.12 -6.75 -0.57
N ASN A 23 -6.16 -7.56 -0.79
CA ASN A 23 -6.15 -9.00 -0.53
C ASN A 23 -5.30 -9.69 -1.62
N LEU A 24 -4.00 -9.40 -1.64
CA LEU A 24 -3.08 -9.93 -2.64
C LEU A 24 -2.29 -11.09 -2.02
N GLU A 25 -2.43 -12.25 -2.63
CA GLU A 25 -1.61 -13.41 -2.31
C GLU A 25 -0.23 -13.19 -2.92
N LEU A 26 0.74 -12.86 -2.08
CA LEU A 26 2.14 -12.81 -2.52
C LEU A 26 2.61 -14.24 -2.82
N PRO A 27 3.30 -14.47 -3.95
CA PRO A 27 3.89 -15.77 -4.23
C PRO A 27 4.88 -16.17 -3.12
N LYS A 28 5.13 -17.47 -2.96
CA LYS A 28 6.14 -17.92 -1.98
C LYS A 28 7.53 -17.57 -2.49
N LYS A 29 8.33 -16.90 -1.65
CA LYS A 29 9.72 -16.59 -1.96
C LYS A 29 10.49 -17.88 -2.30
N PRO A 30 11.13 -17.96 -3.48
CA PRO A 30 11.94 -19.12 -3.84
C PRO A 30 13.18 -19.23 -2.94
N LYS A 31 13.69 -20.45 -2.78
CA LYS A 31 14.86 -20.75 -1.94
C LYS A 31 16.13 -20.32 -2.67
N GLU A 32 17.00 -19.58 -1.98
CA GLU A 32 18.30 -19.20 -2.52
C GLU A 32 19.30 -20.30 -2.19
N ASP A 33 19.85 -20.93 -3.23
CA ASP A 33 20.85 -22.00 -3.08
C ASP A 33 22.23 -21.57 -3.64
N GLY A 34 22.39 -20.28 -3.99
CA GLY A 34 23.65 -19.67 -4.46
C GLY A 34 24.01 -19.99 -5.91
N SER A 35 23.16 -20.74 -6.63
CA SER A 35 23.31 -21.00 -8.05
C SER A 35 22.76 -19.85 -8.89
N PHE A 36 23.29 -19.67 -10.11
CA PHE A 36 22.78 -18.67 -11.05
C PHE A 36 21.28 -18.82 -11.32
N GLU A 37 20.78 -20.07 -11.40
CA GLU A 37 19.36 -20.35 -11.60
C GLU A 37 18.52 -19.85 -10.42
N SER A 38 18.96 -20.08 -9.17
CA SER A 38 18.25 -19.59 -7.98
C SER A 38 18.21 -18.05 -7.93
N HIS A 39 19.29 -17.37 -8.34
CA HIS A 39 19.31 -15.91 -8.45
C HIS A 39 18.40 -15.39 -9.55
N LYS A 40 18.31 -16.10 -10.69
CA LYS A 40 17.37 -15.79 -11.76
C LYS A 40 15.93 -15.92 -11.27
N GLU A 41 15.58 -17.01 -10.59
CA GLU A 41 14.22 -17.20 -10.04
C GLU A 41 13.86 -16.13 -8.99
N LEU A 42 14.81 -15.76 -8.12
CA LEU A 42 14.64 -14.65 -7.18
C LEU A 42 14.38 -13.33 -7.90
N SER A 43 15.12 -13.04 -8.97
CA SER A 43 14.91 -11.80 -9.75
C SER A 43 13.53 -11.73 -10.40
N ILE A 44 13.01 -12.87 -10.88
CA ILE A 44 11.66 -12.97 -11.43
C ILE A 44 10.62 -12.77 -10.32
N TYR A 45 10.81 -13.44 -9.18
CA TYR A 45 9.94 -13.29 -8.00
C TYR A 45 9.82 -11.82 -7.56
N TYR A 46 10.95 -11.10 -7.44
CA TYR A 46 10.92 -9.69 -7.04
C TYR A 46 10.18 -8.83 -8.07
N LYS A 47 10.39 -9.08 -9.37
CA LYS A 47 9.68 -8.38 -10.44
C LYS A 47 8.17 -8.60 -10.38
N GLU A 48 7.72 -9.82 -10.08
CA GLU A 48 6.29 -10.14 -9.92
C GLU A 48 5.69 -9.44 -8.69
N VAL A 49 6.39 -9.46 -7.56
CA VAL A 49 5.95 -8.74 -6.35
C VAL A 49 5.83 -7.24 -6.60
N GLU A 50 6.77 -6.63 -7.33
CA GLU A 50 6.69 -5.23 -7.71
C GLU A 50 5.52 -4.92 -8.65
N GLN A 51 5.18 -5.83 -9.57
CA GLN A 51 3.99 -5.70 -10.42
C GLN A 51 2.71 -5.76 -9.58
N ILE A 52 2.60 -6.76 -8.70
CA ILE A 52 1.46 -6.92 -7.78
C ILE A 52 1.28 -5.68 -6.91
N ALA A 53 2.38 -5.13 -6.38
CA ALA A 53 2.34 -3.90 -5.59
C ALA A 53 1.89 -2.69 -6.43
N LYS A 54 2.37 -2.56 -7.68
CA LYS A 54 1.95 -1.48 -8.59
C LYS A 54 0.47 -1.58 -8.94
N ASP A 55 -0.02 -2.79 -9.21
CA ASP A 55 -1.43 -3.02 -9.54
C ASP A 55 -2.35 -2.78 -8.34
N CYS A 56 -1.89 -3.06 -7.11
CA CYS A 56 -2.60 -2.68 -5.87
C CYS A 56 -2.78 -1.17 -5.71
N THR A 57 -1.78 -0.40 -6.14
CA THR A 57 -1.74 1.07 -6.00
C THR A 57 -2.22 1.81 -7.23
N ARG A 58 -2.60 1.10 -8.31
CA ARG A 58 -3.20 1.72 -9.50
C ARG A 58 -4.68 1.90 -9.25
N ASP A 59 -5.06 3.15 -9.04
CA ASP A 59 -6.43 3.66 -8.88
C ASP A 59 -7.37 3.27 -10.04
#